data_AF-A0A8T7GC37-F1
#
_entry.id   AF-A0A8T7GC37-F1
#
_cell.length_a   1.000
_cell.length_b   1.000
_cell.length_c   1.000
_cell.angle_alpha   90.00
_cell.angle_beta   90.00
_cell.angle_gamma   90.00
#
_symmetry.space_group_name_H-M   'P 1'
#
loop_
_entity.id
_entity.type
_entity.pdbx_description
1 polymer ?
#
loop_
_entity_poly.entity_id
_entity_poly.type
_entity_poly.pdbx_seq_one_letter_code
_entity_poly.pdbx_strand_id
1 'polypeptide(L)'
;MIRYILLATVLFIVFLARPAEAHFFGATKDVDGYQVIFQPSPQAPVVNNDSILNFSILQNNNNIYNAYSALKISEKSSGKIVHESQERWYETSDISIPYNFETTGDYILTLETRIIGDEKYES
;
A
#
# COMPACT_ATOMS: atom_id res chain seq x y z
N MET A 1 22.39 -62.86 -15.66
CA MET A 1 23.13 -61.69 -15.16
C MET A 1 22.31 -60.45 -15.52
N ILE A 2 21.48 -59.95 -14.61
CA ILE A 2 20.54 -58.85 -14.88
C ILE A 2 21.12 -57.58 -14.26
N ARG A 3 21.34 -56.54 -15.06
CA ARG A 3 21.80 -55.20 -14.64
C ARG A 3 20.57 -54.32 -14.44
N TYR A 4 20.37 -53.81 -13.23
CA TYR A 4 19.36 -52.80 -12.95
C TYR A 4 19.95 -51.41 -13.20
N ILE A 5 19.28 -50.63 -14.06
CA ILE A 5 19.58 -49.21 -14.26
C ILE A 5 18.70 -48.42 -13.28
N LEU A 6 19.32 -47.65 -12.39
CA LEU A 6 18.62 -46.78 -11.45
C LEU A 6 18.24 -45.49 -12.20
N LEU A 7 16.95 -45.30 -12.47
CA LEU A 7 16.45 -44.05 -13.05
C LEU A 7 16.01 -43.14 -11.90
N ALA A 8 16.77 -42.08 -11.63
CA ALA A 8 16.41 -41.06 -10.67
C ALA A 8 15.55 -39.98 -11.37
N THR A 9 14.24 -39.98 -11.12
CA THR A 9 13.35 -38.89 -11.51
C THR A 9 13.45 -37.75 -10.51
N VAL A 10 13.97 -36.60 -10.95
CA VAL A 10 13.97 -35.35 -10.18
C VAL A 10 12.71 -34.57 -10.54
N LEU A 11 11.84 -34.35 -9.56
CA LEU A 11 10.61 -33.56 -9.71
C LEU A 11 10.94 -32.08 -9.51
N PHE A 12 10.94 -31.28 -10.58
CA PHE A 12 10.99 -29.82 -10.49
C PHE A 12 9.58 -29.27 -10.33
N ILE A 13 9.28 -28.78 -9.13
CA ILE A 13 8.07 -28.05 -8.78
C ILE A 13 8.40 -26.56 -8.86
N VAL A 14 8.02 -25.92 -9.96
CA VAL A 14 8.14 -24.47 -10.13
C VAL A 14 6.91 -23.83 -9.48
N PHE A 15 7.06 -23.27 -8.28
CA PHE A 15 6.05 -22.39 -7.71
C PHE A 15 6.16 -21.02 -8.38
N LEU A 16 5.31 -20.77 -9.38
CA LEU A 16 5.01 -19.40 -9.81
C LEU A 16 4.11 -18.78 -8.75
N ALA A 17 4.68 -18.33 -7.63
CA ALA A 17 3.97 -17.48 -6.69
C ALA A 17 3.68 -16.16 -7.42
N ARG A 18 2.47 -16.03 -7.96
CA ARG A 18 1.97 -14.72 -8.38
C ARG A 18 1.77 -13.91 -7.10
N PRO A 19 2.36 -12.72 -6.98
CA PRO A 19 2.04 -11.84 -5.85
C PRO A 19 0.52 -11.66 -5.83
N ALA A 20 -0.08 -11.88 -4.66
CA ALA A 20 -1.47 -11.56 -4.46
C ALA A 20 -1.55 -10.03 -4.31
N GLU A 21 -1.91 -9.35 -5.40
CA GLU A 21 -2.19 -7.92 -5.38
C GLU A 21 -3.56 -7.69 -4.73
N ALA A 22 -3.61 -6.81 -3.73
CA ALA A 22 -4.74 -6.66 -2.84
C ALA A 22 -5.34 -5.27 -3.00
N HIS A 23 -6.26 -5.11 -3.95
CA HIS A 23 -6.91 -3.82 -4.15
C HIS A 23 -7.82 -3.47 -2.97
N PHE A 24 -7.64 -2.26 -2.42
CA PHE A 24 -8.61 -1.68 -1.50
C PHE A 24 -9.74 -1.01 -2.28
N PHE A 25 -10.97 -1.09 -1.77
CA PHE A 25 -12.12 -0.33 -2.25
C PHE A 25 -12.40 0.78 -1.24
N GLY A 26 -12.77 1.99 -1.62
CA GLY A 26 -12.92 3.08 -0.65
C GLY A 26 -13.14 4.46 -1.27
N ALA A 27 -12.75 5.51 -0.54
CA ALA A 27 -12.76 6.86 -1.10
C ALA A 27 -11.71 6.95 -2.20
N THR A 28 -12.10 7.46 -3.36
CA THR A 28 -11.24 7.49 -4.55
C THR A 28 -10.91 8.93 -4.94
N LYS A 29 -9.67 9.15 -5.37
CA LYS A 29 -9.22 10.42 -5.94
C LYS A 29 -8.36 10.17 -7.17
N ASP A 30 -8.78 10.70 -8.31
CA ASP A 30 -7.98 10.67 -9.53
C ASP A 30 -7.06 11.89 -9.60
N VAL A 31 -5.81 11.68 -10.02
CA VAL A 31 -4.79 12.72 -10.20
C VAL A 31 -3.83 12.30 -11.31
N ASP A 32 -3.74 13.10 -12.37
CA ASP A 32 -2.71 12.96 -13.41
C ASP A 32 -2.58 11.53 -14.01
N GLY A 33 -3.72 10.84 -14.20
CA GLY A 33 -3.77 9.48 -14.74
C GLY A 33 -3.60 8.37 -13.70
N TYR A 34 -3.36 8.73 -12.44
CA TYR A 34 -3.36 7.84 -11.30
C TYR A 34 -4.69 7.89 -10.55
N GLN A 35 -5.03 6.80 -9.90
CA GLN A 35 -6.16 6.69 -8.99
C GLN A 35 -5.66 6.29 -7.61
N VAL A 36 -5.91 7.13 -6.60
CA VAL A 36 -5.62 6.81 -5.20
C VAL A 36 -6.91 6.36 -4.53
N ILE A 37 -6.91 5.17 -3.96
CA ILE A 37 -8.02 4.62 -3.17
C ILE A 37 -7.61 4.60 -1.71
N PHE A 38 -8.49 5.04 -0.82
CA PHE A 38 -8.28 5.04 0.62
C PHE A 38 -9.41 4.32 1.35
N GLN A 39 -9.05 3.39 2.25
CA GLN A 39 -10.00 2.75 3.16
C GLN A 39 -9.36 2.45 4.51
N PRO A 40 -9.84 3.05 5.61
CA PRO A 40 -9.42 2.63 6.94
C PRO A 40 -10.08 1.30 7.34
N SER A 41 -9.41 0.56 8.23
CA SER A 41 -9.95 -0.63 8.89
C SER A 41 -9.81 -0.47 10.41
N PRO A 42 -10.92 -0.35 11.17
CA PRO A 42 -12.32 -0.38 10.70
C PRO A 42 -12.68 0.83 9.82
N GLN A 43 -13.75 0.72 9.02
CA GLN A 43 -14.21 1.78 8.10
C GLN A 43 -14.49 3.11 8.82
N ALA A 44 -14.86 3.04 10.10
CA ALA A 44 -14.94 4.17 11.00
C ALA A 44 -13.95 3.95 12.17
N PRO A 45 -12.72 4.49 12.07
CA PRO A 45 -11.76 4.47 13.16
C PRO A 45 -12.36 4.98 14.48
N VAL A 46 -12.02 4.31 15.58
CA VAL A 46 -12.47 4.69 16.92
C VAL A 46 -11.27 5.25 17.68
N VAL A 47 -11.49 6.35 18.38
CA VAL A 47 -10.47 6.98 19.22
C VAL A 47 -9.91 6.01 20.26
N ASN A 48 -8.60 6.08 20.50
CA ASN A 48 -7.84 5.21 21.39
C ASN A 48 -7.92 3.72 21.02
N ASN A 49 -8.29 3.38 19.78
CA ASN A 49 -8.20 2.04 19.23
C ASN A 49 -7.32 2.02 17.98
N ASP A 50 -6.66 0.89 17.77
CA ASP A 50 -5.81 0.70 16.61
C ASP A 50 -6.65 0.63 15.34
N SER A 51 -6.20 1.37 14.34
CA SER A 51 -6.76 1.35 12.99
C SER A 51 -5.63 1.09 12.00
N ILE A 52 -5.99 0.54 10.84
CA ILE A 52 -5.08 0.42 9.71
C ILE A 52 -5.58 1.35 8.61
N LEU A 53 -4.73 2.28 8.17
CA LEU A 53 -5.01 3.19 7.07
C LEU A 53 -4.49 2.53 5.79
N ASN A 54 -5.40 2.09 4.92
CA ASN A 54 -5.03 1.40 3.68
C ASN A 54 -5.16 2.35 2.49
N PHE A 55 -4.15 2.34 1.62
CA PHE A 55 -4.10 3.08 0.38
C PHE A 55 -3.75 2.15 -0.77
N SER A 56 -4.38 2.32 -1.94
CA SER A 56 -3.91 1.74 -3.21
C SER A 56 -3.64 2.87 -4.19
N ILE A 57 -2.57 2.78 -4.97
CA ILE A 57 -2.31 3.73 -6.08
C ILE A 57 -2.34 2.93 -7.37
N LEU A 58 -3.32 3.22 -8.22
CA LEU A 58 -3.54 2.52 -9.48
C LEU A 58 -3.18 3.41 -10.66
N GLN A 59 -2.63 2.80 -11.71
CA GLN A 59 -2.55 3.39 -13.03
C GLN A 59 -3.18 2.40 -14.02
N ASN A 60 -4.12 2.87 -14.84
CA ASN A 60 -4.89 2.00 -15.75
C ASN A 60 -5.54 0.78 -15.05
N ASN A 61 -6.08 0.99 -13.84
CA ASN A 61 -6.68 -0.02 -12.96
C ASN A 61 -5.75 -1.14 -12.46
N ASN A 62 -4.43 -0.97 -12.57
CA ASN A 62 -3.44 -1.89 -11.99
C ASN A 62 -2.63 -1.17 -10.93
N ASN A 63 -2.17 -1.91 -9.91
CA ASN A 63 -1.20 -1.38 -8.97
C ASN A 63 0.07 -0.92 -9.69
N ILE A 64 0.64 0.17 -9.21
CA ILE A 64 1.98 0.59 -9.60
C ILE A 64 3.00 -0.10 -8.69
N TYR A 65 4.22 -0.23 -9.18
CA TYR A 65 5.30 -0.85 -8.43
C TYR A 65 6.40 0.16 -8.13
N ASN A 66 7.21 -0.14 -7.12
CA ASN A 66 8.35 0.67 -6.72
C ASN A 66 7.98 2.12 -6.39
N ALA A 67 7.09 2.28 -5.42
CA ALA A 67 6.71 3.59 -4.90
C ALA A 67 7.45 3.85 -3.58
N TYR A 68 7.85 5.09 -3.36
CA TYR A 68 8.24 5.58 -2.05
C TYR A 68 7.11 6.43 -1.50
N SER A 69 6.62 6.12 -0.31
CA SER A 69 5.50 6.88 0.27
C SER A 69 5.69 7.22 1.73
N ALA A 70 5.18 8.39 2.11
CA ALA A 70 5.06 8.88 3.48
C ALA A 70 3.63 9.34 3.74
N LEU A 71 3.16 9.19 4.98
CA LEU A 71 1.84 9.64 5.40
C LEU A 71 1.97 10.78 6.40
N LYS A 72 1.26 11.86 6.11
CA LYS A 72 1.07 12.98 7.01
C LYS A 72 -0.40 13.08 7.41
N ILE A 73 -0.66 13.25 8.71
CA ILE A 73 -2.00 13.38 9.26
C ILE A 73 -2.08 14.70 10.02
N SER A 74 -3.08 15.51 9.71
CA SER A 74 -3.35 16.76 10.43
C SER A 74 -4.80 16.85 10.88
N GLU A 75 -5.02 17.52 12.01
CA GLU A 75 -6.35 17.93 12.44
C GLU A 75 -6.92 18.95 11.45
N LYS A 76 -8.13 18.70 10.93
CA LYS A 76 -8.74 19.60 9.93
C LYS A 76 -9.07 20.98 10.50
N SER A 77 -9.42 21.06 11.78
CA SER A 77 -9.86 22.30 12.45
C SER A 77 -8.69 23.24 12.74
N SER A 78 -7.56 22.71 13.20
CA SER A 78 -6.40 23.49 13.65
C SER A 78 -5.27 23.54 12.61
N GLY A 79 -5.25 22.59 11.66
CA GLY A 79 -4.13 22.37 10.75
C GLY A 79 -2.91 21.74 11.43
N LYS A 80 -3.00 21.41 12.72
CA LYS A 80 -1.90 20.81 13.48
C LYS A 80 -1.56 19.43 12.93
N ILE A 81 -0.29 19.20 12.64
CA ILE A 81 0.22 17.89 12.25
C ILE A 81 0.29 17.01 13.50
N VAL A 82 -0.40 15.87 13.47
CA VAL A 82 -0.45 14.90 14.57
C VAL A 82 0.32 13.62 14.25
N HIS A 83 0.66 13.41 12.98
CA HIS A 83 1.51 12.31 12.55
C HIS A 83 2.26 12.66 11.26
N GLU A 84 3.49 12.20 11.18
CA GLU A 84 4.30 12.24 9.97
C GLU A 84 5.18 10.98 9.96
N SER A 85 4.93 10.10 9.00
CA SER A 85 5.74 8.90 8.83
C SER A 85 6.99 9.21 8.03
N GLN A 86 8.05 8.44 8.23
CA GLN A 86 9.17 8.45 7.30
C GLN A 86 8.74 7.89 5.94
N GLU A 87 9.38 8.38 4.88
CA GLU A 87 9.28 7.80 3.55
C GLU A 87 9.79 6.36 3.58
N ARG A 88 9.02 5.45 2.99
CA ARG A 88 9.38 4.03 2.86
C ARG A 88 9.14 3.54 1.45
N TRP A 89 10.00 2.63 1.01
CA TRP A 89 9.80 1.90 -0.24
C TRP A 89 8.71 0.85 -0.07
N TYR A 90 7.82 0.78 -1.05
CA TYR A 90 6.79 -0.23 -1.20
C TYR A 90 6.96 -0.88 -2.57
N GLU A 91 7.10 -2.20 -2.57
CA GLU A 91 7.22 -3.00 -3.80
C GLU A 91 5.95 -2.88 -4.65
N THR A 92 4.78 -2.90 -3.98
CA THR A 92 3.46 -2.67 -4.56
C THR A 92 2.83 -1.40 -3.96
N SER A 93 1.98 -0.72 -4.70
CA SER A 93 1.28 0.48 -4.23
C SER A 93 0.11 0.26 -3.27
N ASP A 94 -0.13 -0.98 -2.85
CA ASP A 94 -0.98 -1.30 -1.70
C ASP A 94 -0.21 -1.03 -0.40
N ILE A 95 -0.56 0.05 0.28
CA ILE A 95 0.14 0.59 1.44
C ILE A 95 -0.77 0.53 2.67
N SER A 96 -0.32 -0.14 3.72
CA SER A 96 -1.03 -0.23 5.00
C SER A 96 -0.20 0.41 6.12
N ILE A 97 -0.77 1.41 6.79
CA ILE A 97 -0.11 2.14 7.86
C ILE A 97 -0.96 2.04 9.13
N PRO A 98 -0.44 1.41 10.21
CA PRO A 98 -1.14 1.38 11.48
C PRO A 98 -1.15 2.79 12.10
N TYR A 99 -2.30 3.21 12.61
CA TYR A 99 -2.44 4.49 13.29
C TYR A 99 -3.54 4.42 14.36
N ASN A 100 -3.29 5.10 15.48
CA ASN A 100 -4.24 5.24 16.58
C ASN A 100 -4.63 6.72 16.71
N PHE A 101 -5.91 7.01 16.56
CA PHE A 101 -6.42 8.38 16.70
C PHE A 101 -6.61 8.69 18.19
N GLU A 102 -5.86 9.66 18.72
CA GLU A 102 -5.91 10.01 20.15
C GLU A 102 -7.11 10.88 20.53
N THR A 103 -7.70 11.60 19.57
CA THR A 103 -8.81 12.53 19.80
C THR A 103 -9.91 12.36 18.75
N THR A 104 -11.14 12.72 19.12
CA THR A 104 -12.27 12.69 18.18
C THR A 104 -12.22 13.92 17.28
N GLY A 105 -12.35 13.75 15.97
CA GLY A 105 -12.46 14.86 15.04
C GLY A 105 -12.30 14.46 13.58
N ASP A 106 -12.34 15.48 12.72
CA ASP A 106 -11.99 15.35 11.31
C ASP A 106 -10.48 15.49 11.13
N TYR A 107 -9.90 14.59 10.34
CA TYR A 107 -8.48 14.62 9.97
C TYR A 107 -8.31 14.75 8.46
N ILE A 108 -7.22 15.39 8.06
CA ILE A 108 -6.73 15.39 6.68
C ILE A 108 -5.56 14.42 6.62
N LEU A 109 -5.65 13.46 5.69
CA LEU A 109 -4.59 12.52 5.40
C LEU A 109 -3.96 12.91 4.07
N THR A 110 -2.65 13.10 4.08
CA THR A 110 -1.85 13.40 2.90
C THR A 110 -0.88 12.25 2.69
N LEU A 111 -1.09 11.47 1.63
CA LEU A 111 -0.14 10.47 1.16
C LEU A 111 0.81 11.14 0.18
N GLU A 112 2.04 11.34 0.58
CA GLU A 112 3.12 11.82 -0.26
C GLU A 112 3.75 10.60 -0.94
N THR A 113 3.85 10.62 -2.27
CA THR A 113 4.35 9.46 -3.02
C THR A 113 5.26 9.90 -4.14
N ARG A 114 6.40 9.23 -4.23
CA ARG A 114 7.30 9.26 -5.37
C ARG A 114 7.19 7.95 -6.14
N ILE A 115 7.09 8.04 -7.46
CA ILE A 115 6.87 6.91 -8.35
C ILE A 115 8.11 6.74 -9.21
N ILE A 116 8.86 5.65 -8.99
CA ILE A 116 10.08 5.39 -9.74
C ILE A 116 9.72 5.09 -11.20
N GLY A 117 10.44 5.73 -12.13
CA GLY A 117 10.17 5.63 -13.56
C GLY A 117 9.06 6.55 -14.10
N ASP A 118 8.44 7.39 -13.26
CA ASP A 118 7.60 8.50 -13.73
C ASP A 118 8.34 9.83 -13.55
N GLU A 119 8.76 10.45 -14.66
CA GLU A 119 9.56 11.69 -14.65
C GLU A 119 8.95 12.82 -13.82
N LYS A 120 7.61 12.90 -13.74
CA LYS A 120 6.92 13.96 -12.99
C LYS A 120 6.91 13.68 -11.48
N TYR A 121 6.96 12.42 -11.07
CA TYR A 121 6.79 11.99 -9.68
C TYR A 121 8.02 11.30 -9.08
N GLU A 122 9.13 11.19 -9.80
CA GLU A 122 10.34 10.51 -9.33
C GLU A 122 11.24 11.39 -8.42
N SER A 123 11.15 12.72 -8.57
CA SER A 123 11.99 13.74 -7.92
C SER A 123 11.40 14.34 -6.65
#